data_AF-A0A7T4QPR3-F1
#
_entry.id   AF-A0A7T4QPR3-F1
#
_cell.length_a   1.000
_cell.length_b   1.000
_cell.length_c   1.000
_cell.angle_alpha   90.00
_cell.angle_beta   90.00
_cell.angle_gamma   90.00
#
_symmetry.space_group_name_H-M   'P 1'
#
loop_
_entity.id
_entity.type
_entity.pdbx_description
1 polymer ?
#
loop_
_entity_poly.entity_id
_entity_poly.type
_entity_poly.pdbx_seq_one_letter_code
_entity_poly.pdbx_strand_id
1 'polypeptide(L)' 'MDNLKNYKFGVFYYNPSDPRLLVPKTRSSIHGYTLNFAKPISSVILGIFIFPAVALLYLIFRS' A
#
# COMPACT_ATOMS: atom_id res chain seq x y z
N MET A 1 -22.31 4.58 -1.90
CA MET A 1 -21.26 3.72 -2.50
C MET A 1 -20.07 4.59 -2.94
N ASP A 2 -19.63 5.49 -2.07
CA ASP A 2 -18.93 6.72 -2.48
C ASP A 2 -17.41 6.69 -2.28
N ASN A 3 -16.87 5.57 -1.80
CA ASN A 3 -15.49 5.47 -1.33
C ASN A 3 -14.50 4.94 -2.39
N LEU A 4 -14.95 4.68 -3.62
CA LEU A 4 -14.09 4.23 -4.73
C LEU A 4 -13.28 5.36 -5.37
N LYS A 5 -13.68 6.63 -5.20
CA LYS A 5 -13.01 7.78 -5.84
C LYS A 5 -11.53 7.89 -5.50
N ASN A 6 -11.16 7.48 -4.29
CA ASN A 6 -9.78 7.53 -3.80
C ASN A 6 -8.98 6.26 -4.10
N TYR A 7 -9.60 5.22 -4.67
CA TYR A 7 -8.92 3.99 -5.06
C TYR A 7 -8.43 4.07 -6.51
N LYS A 8 -7.11 4.24 -6.67
CA LYS A 8 -6.44 4.15 -7.98
C LYS A 8 -6.28 2.68 -8.38
N PHE A 9 -6.57 2.37 -9.64
CA PHE A 9 -6.53 1.01 -10.20
C PHE A 9 -7.40 -0.01 -9.42
N GLY A 10 -8.35 0.46 -8.61
CA GLY A 10 -9.19 -0.38 -7.76
C GLY A 10 -8.48 -1.04 -6.56
N VAL A 11 -7.22 -0.70 -6.28
CA VAL A 11 -6.41 -1.33 -5.22
C VAL A 11 -5.69 -0.31 -4.34
N PHE A 12 -5.12 0.74 -4.93
CA PHE A 12 -4.27 1.69 -4.22
C PHE A 12 -5.10 2.86 -3.70
N TYR A 13 -5.30 2.94 -2.39
CA TYR A 13 -5.95 4.11 -1.79
C TYR A 13 -5.00 5.30 -1.76
N TYR A 14 -5.46 6.43 -2.29
CA TYR A 14 -4.72 7.68 -2.35
C TYR A 14 -5.65 8.85 -2.02
N ASN A 15 -5.53 9.39 -0.80
CA ASN A 15 -6.26 10.59 -0.39
C ASN A 15 -5.38 11.46 0.53
N PRO A 16 -4.83 12.59 0.03
CA PRO A 16 -4.02 13.50 0.84
C PRO A 16 -4.78 14.08 2.04
N SER A 17 -6.09 14.33 1.87
CA SER A 17 -6.97 14.93 2.86
C SER A 17 -7.40 13.97 3.97
N ASP A 18 -7.28 12.65 3.74
CA ASP A 18 -7.54 11.65 4.78
C ASP A 18 -6.30 11.54 5.68
N PRO A 19 -6.38 11.85 6.99
CA PRO A 19 -5.23 11.78 7.88
C PRO A 19 -4.80 10.35 8.19
N ARG A 20 -5.66 9.36 7.95
CA ARG A 20 -5.40 7.96 8.31
C ARG A 20 -4.29 7.38 7.44
N LEU A 21 -3.40 6.64 8.09
CA LEU A 21 -2.38 5.85 7.43
C LEU A 21 -2.95 4.51 6.92
N LEU A 22 -3.73 3.83 7.76
CA LEU A 22 -4.39 2.57 7.43
C LEU A 22 -5.86 2.81 7.17
N VAL A 23 -6.35 2.33 6.03
CA VAL A 23 -7.76 2.42 5.66
C VAL A 23 -8.31 1.04 5.32
N PRO A 24 -9.59 0.75 5.60
CA PRO A 24 -10.20 -0.51 5.23
C PRO A 24 -10.22 -0.69 3.72
N LYS A 25 -9.87 -1.90 3.24
CA LYS A 25 -10.07 -2.28 1.84
C LYS A 25 -11.57 -2.36 1.56
N THR A 26 -12.04 -1.56 0.60
CA THR A 26 -13.48 -1.41 0.31
C THR A 26 -13.99 -2.37 -0.78
N ARG A 27 -13.13 -3.19 -1.41
CA ARG A 27 -13.56 -4.18 -2.41
C ARG A 27 -14.18 -5.39 -1.69
N SER A 28 -15.44 -5.67 -2.03
CA SER A 28 -16.47 -6.45 -1.32
C SER A 28 -16.23 -7.97 -1.11
N SER A 29 -14.99 -8.43 -0.95
CA SER A 29 -14.71 -9.83 -0.60
C SER A 29 -13.45 -9.99 0.26
N ILE A 30 -12.60 -8.97 0.35
CA ILE A 30 -11.33 -9.03 1.07
C ILE A 30 -11.42 -8.11 2.28
N HIS A 31 -11.60 -8.70 3.46
CA HIS A 31 -11.40 -8.01 4.72
C HIS A 31 -9.91 -7.67 4.87
N GLY A 32 -9.61 -6.42 5.24
CA GLY A 32 -8.23 -6.02 5.49
C GLY A 32 -8.03 -4.52 5.44
N TYR A 33 -6.80 -4.11 5.70
CA TYR A 33 -6.36 -2.72 5.65
C TYR A 33 -5.37 -2.52 4.51
N THR A 34 -5.31 -1.30 4.00
CA THR A 34 -4.28 -0.83 3.07
C THR A 34 -3.70 0.49 3.56
N LEU A 35 -2.50 0.80 3.12
CA LEU A 35 -1.91 2.11 3.35
C LEU A 35 -2.59 3.17 2.49
N ASN A 36 -2.65 4.38 3.02
CA ASN A 36 -2.92 5.59 2.25
C ASN A 36 -1.64 6.07 1.59
N PHE A 37 -1.49 5.79 0.30
CA PHE A 37 -0.29 6.11 -0.48
C PHE A 37 -0.06 7.61 -0.70
N ALA A 38 -0.99 8.47 -0.26
CA ALA A 38 -0.76 9.92 -0.22
C ALA A 38 0.11 10.36 0.96
N LYS A 39 0.36 9.49 1.95
CA LYS A 39 1.20 9.82 3.11
C LYS A 39 2.66 9.46 2.86
N PRO A 40 3.62 10.35 3.12
CA PRO A 40 5.05 10.05 2.94
C PRO A 40 5.52 8.80 3.71
N ILE A 41 4.97 8.60 4.91
CA ILE A 41 5.28 7.43 5.74
C ILE A 41 4.86 6.10 5.09
N SER A 42 3.85 6.09 4.21
CA SER A 42 3.45 4.89 3.47
C SER A 42 4.55 4.39 2.55
N SER A 43 5.30 5.31 1.91
CA SER A 43 6.44 4.94 1.06
C SER A 43 7.60 4.39 1.88
N VAL A 44 7.82 4.91 3.09
CA VAL A 44 8.86 4.39 4.01
C VAL A 44 8.50 2.96 4.43
N ILE A 45 7.26 2.73 4.86
CA ILE A 45 6.78 1.39 5.23
C ILE A 45 6.93 0.43 4.06
N LEU A 46 6.51 0.84 2.86
CA LEU A 46 6.65 0.03 1.66
C LEU A 46 8.12 -0.31 1.37
N GLY A 47 9.02 0.66 1.50
CA GLY A 47 10.46 0.47 1.32
C GLY A 47 11.04 -0.52 2.32
N ILE A 48 10.66 -0.45 3.60
CA ILE A 48 11.12 -1.37 4.64
C ILE A 48 10.76 -2.83 4.33
N PHE A 49 9.60 -3.08 3.71
CA PHE A 49 9.19 -4.44 3.36
C PHE A 49 9.70 -4.90 2.00
N ILE A 50 9.69 -4.03 0.97
CA ILE A 50 10.09 -4.41 -0.39
C ILE A 50 11.62 -4.51 -0.51
N PHE A 51 12.37 -3.58 0.07
CA PHE A 51 13.82 -3.54 -0.07
C PHE A 51 14.54 -4.83 0.37
N PRO A 52 14.32 -5.38 1.58
CA PRO A 52 14.96 -6.63 1.99
C PRO A 52 14.52 -7.82 1.14
N ALA A 53 13.25 -7.85 0.70
CA ALA A 53 12.76 -8.92 -0.18
C ALA A 53 13.49 -8.91 -1.53
N VAL A 54 13.64 -7.73 -2.15
CA VAL A 54 14.39 -7.57 -3.41
C VAL A 54 15.87 -7.88 -3.22
N ALA A 55 16.48 -7.41 -2.12
CA ALA A 55 17.88 -7.68 -1.81
C ALA A 55 18.13 -9.19 -1.62
N LEU A 56 17.25 -9.88 -0.90
CA LEU A 56 17.35 -11.33 -0.70
C LEU A 56 17.23 -12.08 -2.04
N LEU A 57 16.25 -11.72 -2.87
CA LEU A 57 16.10 -12.31 -4.21
C LEU A 57 17.36 -12.09 -5.04
N TYR A 58 17.92 -10.87 -5.05
CA TYR A 58 19.17 -10.57 -5.74
C TYR A 58 20.33 -11.46 -5.27
N LEU A 59 20.49 -11.66 -3.96
CA LEU A 59 21.53 -12.52 -3.41
C LEU A 59 21.36 -13.99 -3.80
N ILE A 60 20.12 -14.49 -3.84
CA ILE A 60 19.80 -15.85 -4.27
C ILE A 60 20.17 -16.05 -5.74
N PHE A 61 19.79 -15.13 -6.63
CA PHE A 61 20.05 -15.28 -8.08
C PHE A 61 21.48 -14.93 -8.49
N ARG A 62 22.23 -14.24 -7.62
CA ARG A 62 23.65 -13.94 -7.81
C ARG A 62 24.56 -15.12 -7.42
N SER A 63 24.11 -15.98 -6.50
CA SER A 63 24.87 -17.14 -5.99
C SER A 63 24.80 -18.31 -6.95
#